data_AF-A0A0V1INW0-F1
#
_entry.id   AF-A0A0V1INW0-F1
#
_cell.length_a   1.000
_cell.length_b   1.000
_cell.length_c   1.000
_cell.angle_alpha   90.00
_cell.angle_beta   90.00
_cell.angle_gamma   90.00
#
_symmetry.space_group_name_H-M   'P 1'
#
loop_
_entity.id
_entity.type
_entity.pdbx_description
1 polymer ?
#
loop_
_entity_poly.entity_id
_entity_poly.type
_entity_poly.pdbx_seq_one_letter_code
_entity_poly.pdbx_strand_id
1 'polypeptide(L)'
;MDGEKTCQETWDRLNASTQELSSNFKFSIPDLKVGTLDQLVGLSDDLIKLDAYTESITKKLVNYFAEILEDQRDKLYENLQVQGKDISHYVTKFQWDTAKYPVKQALRNITEIISKQVTQIDSDLKAKAAAYNHLKNTLSALERKATGSLLTKDLADIVKKEDFIVDSEYLTTVLVVVPRSLYKEWEAKYEGLTMMVVPRSSKIII
;
A
#
# COMPACT_ATOMS: atom_id res chain seq x y z
N MET A 1 -33.60 40.15 35.98
CA MET A 1 -33.44 40.29 34.52
C MET A 1 -32.11 39.64 34.20
N ASP A 2 -32.11 38.32 34.07
CA ASP A 2 -30.91 37.56 33.76
C ASP A 2 -30.69 37.64 32.26
N GLY A 3 -29.67 38.42 31.86
CA GLY A 3 -29.23 38.47 30.47
C GLY A 3 -28.81 37.07 30.03
N GLU A 4 -29.31 36.63 28.88
CA GLU A 4 -28.96 35.34 28.28
C GLU A 4 -27.43 35.21 28.20
N LYS A 5 -26.88 34.20 28.88
CA LYS A 5 -25.44 33.89 28.81
C LYS A 5 -25.07 33.64 27.35
N THR A 6 -24.13 34.41 26.83
CA THR A 6 -23.71 34.25 25.44
C THR A 6 -22.93 32.95 25.28
N CYS A 7 -22.95 32.36 24.07
CA CYS A 7 -22.14 31.18 23.76
C CYS A 7 -20.64 31.44 23.97
N GLN A 8 -20.21 32.70 23.81
CA GLN A 8 -18.84 33.12 24.02
C GLN A 8 -18.45 33.11 25.51
N GLU A 9 -19.29 33.63 26.40
CA GLU A 9 -19.06 33.56 27.85
C GLU A 9 -19.02 32.10 28.36
N THR A 10 -19.87 31.24 27.79
CA THR A 10 -19.86 29.81 28.11
C THR A 10 -18.55 29.14 27.67
N TRP A 11 -18.08 29.47 26.47
CA TRP A 11 -16.80 29.00 25.95
C TRP A 11 -15.62 29.47 26.83
N ASP A 12 -15.58 30.75 27.18
CA ASP A 12 -14.49 31.31 27.99
C ASP A 12 -14.46 30.69 29.39
N ARG A 13 -15.65 30.45 29.99
CA ARG A 13 -15.75 29.74 31.27
C ARG A 13 -15.30 28.29 31.20
N LEU A 14 -15.68 27.55 30.15
CA LEU A 14 -15.22 26.18 29.92
C LEU A 14 -13.69 26.15 29.82
N ASN A 15 -13.12 27.05 29.02
CA ASN A 15 -11.68 27.10 28.80
C ASN A 15 -10.94 27.45 30.09
N ALA A 16 -11.41 28.44 30.85
CA ALA A 16 -10.83 28.81 32.15
C ALA A 16 -10.88 27.66 33.17
N SER A 17 -11.94 26.85 33.15
CA SER A 17 -12.12 25.72 34.08
C SER A 17 -11.31 24.48 33.70
N THR A 18 -10.84 24.39 32.45
CA THR A 18 -10.16 23.19 31.90
C THR A 18 -8.76 23.47 31.37
N GLN A 19 -8.25 24.70 31.55
CA GLN A 19 -7.01 25.18 30.95
C GLN A 19 -5.78 24.32 31.28
N GLU A 20 -5.74 23.69 32.46
CA GLU A 20 -4.65 22.81 32.89
C GLU A 20 -4.90 21.32 32.58
N LEU A 21 -6.10 20.97 32.12
CA LEU A 21 -6.53 19.58 31.89
C LEU A 21 -6.63 19.23 30.40
N SER A 22 -6.90 20.20 29.54
CA SER A 22 -7.14 19.96 28.11
C SER A 22 -6.86 21.19 27.25
N SER A 23 -6.46 20.95 26.00
CA SER A 23 -6.42 21.98 24.96
C SER A 23 -7.76 22.02 24.22
N ASN A 24 -8.47 23.14 24.29
CA ASN A 24 -9.79 23.29 23.70
C ASN A 24 -9.73 24.05 22.38
N PHE A 25 -10.39 23.53 21.34
CA PHE A 25 -10.49 24.16 20.03
C PHE A 25 -11.93 24.24 19.57
N LYS A 26 -12.31 25.35 18.93
CA LYS A 26 -13.66 25.50 18.36
C LYS A 26 -13.77 24.65 17.09
N PHE A 27 -14.81 23.82 17.02
CA PHE A 27 -15.12 23.03 15.84
C PHE A 27 -16.26 23.69 15.06
N SER A 28 -15.92 24.36 13.95
CA SER A 28 -16.86 25.18 13.20
C SER A 28 -17.67 24.35 12.21
N ILE A 29 -18.91 24.04 12.57
CA ILE A 29 -19.89 23.39 11.68
C ILE A 29 -20.82 24.47 11.13
N PRO A 30 -21.01 24.58 9.80
CA PRO A 30 -21.94 25.55 9.22
C PRO A 30 -23.40 25.14 9.43
N ASP A 31 -24.31 26.07 9.20
CA ASP A 31 -25.74 25.77 9.18
C ASP A 31 -26.07 24.86 7.99
N LEU A 32 -26.34 23.60 8.28
CA LEU A 32 -26.72 22.60 7.30
C LEU A 32 -28.24 22.58 7.14
N LYS A 33 -28.71 22.38 5.90
CA LYS A 33 -30.14 22.25 5.62
C LYS A 33 -30.68 20.92 6.16
N VAL A 34 -31.26 20.98 7.35
CA VAL A 34 -31.95 19.86 8.00
C VAL A 34 -33.37 19.67 7.46
N GLY A 35 -33.81 18.42 7.39
CA GLY A 35 -35.14 18.02 6.93
C GLY A 35 -36.15 17.91 8.07
N THR A 36 -37.04 16.92 8.01
CA THR A 36 -37.95 16.59 9.12
C THR A 36 -37.22 15.84 10.23
N LEU A 37 -37.79 15.84 11.45
CA LEU A 37 -37.25 15.07 12.57
C LEU A 37 -37.10 13.57 12.24
N ASP A 38 -38.10 12.99 11.57
CA ASP A 38 -38.08 11.59 11.12
C ASP A 38 -36.89 11.29 10.19
N GLN A 39 -36.61 12.20 9.24
CA GLN A 39 -35.43 12.09 8.38
C GLN A 39 -34.12 12.19 9.17
N LEU A 40 -34.06 13.03 10.20
CA LEU A 40 -32.87 13.17 11.04
C LEU A 40 -32.61 11.91 11.88
N VAL A 41 -33.66 11.27 12.40
CA VAL A 41 -33.53 10.01 13.14
C VAL A 41 -32.94 8.93 12.23
N GLY A 42 -33.51 8.73 11.04
CA GLY A 42 -32.97 7.76 10.08
C GLY A 42 -31.54 8.09 9.64
N LEU A 43 -31.24 9.37 9.39
CA LEU A 43 -29.89 9.82 9.04
C LEU A 43 -28.87 9.59 10.17
N SER A 44 -29.28 9.69 11.43
CA SER A 44 -28.38 9.43 12.57
C SER A 44 -27.87 7.99 12.55
N ASP A 45 -28.76 7.02 12.31
CA ASP A 45 -28.37 5.60 12.24
C ASP A 45 -27.46 5.31 11.04
N ASP A 46 -27.74 5.93 9.90
CA ASP A 46 -26.92 5.79 8.69
C ASP A 46 -25.54 6.44 8.87
N LEU A 47 -25.46 7.59 9.54
CA LEU A 47 -24.19 8.25 9.84
C LEU A 47 -23.32 7.44 10.80
N ILE A 48 -23.90 6.75 11.79
CA ILE A 48 -23.14 5.84 12.68
C ILE A 48 -22.47 4.73 11.87
N LYS A 49 -23.20 4.11 10.93
CA LYS A 49 -22.65 3.06 10.06
C LYS A 49 -21.57 3.62 9.12
N LEU A 50 -21.83 4.79 8.54
CA LEU A 50 -20.89 5.44 7.62
C LEU A 50 -19.60 5.84 8.33
N ASP A 51 -19.68 6.34 9.57
CA ASP A 51 -18.53 6.70 10.40
C ASP A 51 -17.64 5.48 10.67
N ALA A 52 -18.23 4.39 11.19
CA ALA A 52 -17.51 3.14 11.43
C ALA A 52 -16.87 2.57 10.15
N TYR A 53 -17.57 2.67 9.01
CA TYR A 53 -17.04 2.24 7.73
C TYR A 53 -15.85 3.12 7.27
N THR A 54 -15.98 4.44 7.40
CA THR A 54 -14.94 5.41 7.03
C THR A 54 -13.69 5.24 7.90
N GLU A 55 -13.85 5.03 9.20
CA GLU A 55 -12.77 4.73 10.12
C GLU A 55 -12.05 3.43 9.72
N SER A 56 -12.79 2.37 9.40
CA SER A 56 -12.21 1.09 8.95
C SER A 56 -11.36 1.25 7.70
N ILE A 57 -11.82 2.03 6.71
CA ILE A 57 -11.07 2.28 5.48
C ILE A 57 -9.83 3.12 5.76
N THR A 58 -9.95 4.15 6.60
CA THR A 58 -8.81 4.99 6.99
C THR A 58 -7.71 4.16 7.67
N LYS A 59 -8.10 3.27 8.60
CA LYS A 59 -7.15 2.33 9.24
C LYS A 59 -6.49 1.39 8.24
N LYS A 60 -7.25 0.84 7.29
CA LYS A 60 -6.68 0.00 6.21
C LYS A 60 -5.68 0.76 5.37
N LEU A 61 -5.97 2.01 4.99
CA LEU A 61 -5.08 2.86 4.22
C LEU A 61 -3.77 3.08 4.97
N VAL A 62 -3.83 3.44 6.26
CA VAL A 62 -2.65 3.64 7.11
C VAL A 62 -1.82 2.36 7.21
N ASN A 63 -2.46 1.21 7.42
CA ASN A 63 -1.77 -0.08 7.51
C ASN A 63 -1.05 -0.43 6.20
N TYR A 64 -1.71 -0.30 5.05
CA TYR A 64 -1.09 -0.54 3.75
C TYR A 64 0.09 0.40 3.49
N PHE A 65 -0.06 1.67 3.85
CA PHE A 65 1.01 2.64 3.69
C PHE A 65 2.21 2.33 4.61
N ALA A 66 1.96 1.83 5.82
CA ALA A 66 3.00 1.35 6.72
C ALA A 66 3.70 0.06 6.24
N GLU A 67 3.00 -0.82 5.52
CA GLU A 67 3.60 -1.99 4.86
C GLU A 67 4.49 -1.60 3.67
N ILE A 68 4.14 -0.54 2.94
CA ILE A 68 4.98 -0.04 1.84
C ILE A 68 6.26 0.61 2.39
N LEU A 69 6.17 1.30 3.52
CA LEU A 69 7.30 1.95 4.20
C LEU A 69 8.07 0.98 5.12
N GLU A 70 8.17 -0.31 4.78
CA GLU A 70 8.77 -1.39 5.60
C GLU A 70 10.03 -0.95 6.38
N ASP A 71 10.98 -0.25 5.73
CA ASP A 71 12.24 0.22 6.31
C ASP A 71 12.25 1.67 6.84
N GLN A 72 11.15 2.42 6.64
CA GLN A 72 11.03 3.85 7.00
C GLN A 72 9.72 4.15 7.76
N ARG A 73 9.32 3.22 8.64
CA ARG A 73 8.10 3.36 9.45
C ARG A 73 8.09 4.60 10.34
N ASP A 74 9.26 5.08 10.75
CA ASP A 74 9.47 6.33 11.47
C ASP A 74 8.93 7.55 10.70
N LYS A 75 8.98 7.51 9.36
CA LYS A 75 8.45 8.57 8.50
C LYS A 75 6.96 8.44 8.19
N LEU A 76 6.28 7.41 8.70
CA LEU A 76 4.87 7.19 8.42
C LEU A 76 4.04 8.42 8.80
N TYR A 77 4.23 8.93 10.02
CA TYR A 77 3.50 10.10 10.52
C TYR A 77 3.80 11.38 9.74
N GLU A 78 5.02 11.55 9.23
CA GLU A 78 5.39 12.71 8.42
C GLU A 78 4.67 12.72 7.07
N ASN A 79 4.41 11.54 6.52
CA ASN A 79 3.74 11.35 5.23
C ASN A 79 2.20 11.35 5.35
N LEU A 80 1.66 11.07 6.53
CA LEU A 80 0.21 11.14 6.80
C LEU A 80 -0.22 12.60 6.98
N GLN A 81 -0.46 13.28 5.85
CA GLN A 81 -0.86 14.68 5.81
C GLN A 81 -2.25 14.84 5.18
N VAL A 82 -3.00 15.83 5.64
CA VAL A 82 -4.29 16.23 5.06
C VAL A 82 -4.09 17.58 4.38
N GLN A 83 -4.21 17.60 3.04
CA GLN A 83 -4.00 18.80 2.22
C GLN A 83 -2.64 19.49 2.49
N GLY A 84 -1.58 18.70 2.69
CA GLY A 84 -0.23 19.20 2.98
C GLY A 84 -0.04 19.75 4.40
N LYS A 85 -0.99 19.50 5.31
CA LYS A 85 -0.90 19.87 6.72
C LYS A 85 -0.89 18.63 7.60
N ASP A 86 -0.32 18.74 8.79
CA ASP A 86 -0.37 17.68 9.79
C ASP A 86 -1.81 17.47 10.29
N ILE A 87 -2.07 16.25 10.77
CA ILE A 87 -3.40 15.85 11.23
C ILE A 87 -3.86 16.70 12.43
N SER A 88 -2.96 17.03 13.35
CA SER A 88 -3.29 17.84 14.54
C SER A 88 -3.75 19.25 14.14
N HIS A 89 -3.08 19.88 13.18
CA HIS A 89 -3.49 21.16 12.63
C HIS A 89 -4.83 21.07 11.91
N TYR A 90 -5.05 20.00 11.13
CA TYR A 90 -6.32 19.79 10.45
C TYR A 90 -7.49 19.67 11.44
N VAL A 91 -7.33 18.91 12.52
CA VAL A 91 -8.38 18.73 13.54
C VAL A 91 -8.62 20.02 14.34
N THR A 92 -7.56 20.72 14.74
CA THR A 92 -7.67 21.93 15.58
C THR A 92 -8.14 23.17 14.82
N LYS A 93 -7.97 23.20 13.49
CA LYS A 93 -8.41 24.29 12.61
C LYS A 93 -9.34 23.79 11.51
N PHE A 94 -10.17 22.80 11.84
CA PHE A 94 -11.13 22.23 10.91
C PHE A 94 -12.02 23.32 10.31
N GLN A 95 -12.19 23.26 8.99
CA GLN A 95 -13.15 24.08 8.27
C GLN A 95 -13.95 23.20 7.34
N TRP A 96 -15.26 23.44 7.30
CA TRP A 96 -16.14 22.73 6.40
C TRP A 96 -15.82 23.08 4.94
N ASP A 97 -15.56 22.06 4.13
CA ASP A 97 -15.31 22.22 2.70
C ASP A 97 -16.65 22.46 1.97
N THR A 98 -17.04 23.73 1.89
CA THR A 98 -18.29 24.16 1.24
C THR A 98 -18.31 23.95 -0.27
N ALA A 99 -17.13 23.84 -0.91
CA ALA A 99 -17.03 23.54 -2.33
C ALA A 99 -17.33 22.06 -2.60
N LYS A 100 -16.82 21.18 -1.73
CA LYS A 100 -17.02 19.73 -1.83
C LYS A 100 -18.34 19.25 -1.23
N TYR A 101 -18.81 19.90 -0.17
CA TYR A 101 -20.03 19.57 0.56
C TYR A 101 -20.91 20.82 0.73
N PRO A 102 -21.71 21.20 -0.29
CA PRO A 102 -22.41 22.48 -0.27
C PRO A 102 -23.52 22.54 0.79
N VAL A 103 -23.46 23.54 1.67
CA VAL A 103 -24.38 23.72 2.82
C VAL A 103 -25.85 23.95 2.42
N LYS A 104 -26.09 24.37 1.17
CA LYS A 104 -27.43 24.58 0.60
C LYS A 104 -28.13 23.28 0.21
N GLN A 105 -27.39 22.18 0.06
CA GLN A 105 -27.96 20.87 -0.25
C GLN A 105 -28.57 20.24 1.00
N ALA A 106 -29.55 19.35 0.79
CA ALA A 106 -30.12 18.58 1.89
C ALA A 106 -29.04 17.70 2.53
N LEU A 107 -29.08 17.58 3.86
CA LEU A 107 -28.10 16.78 4.62
C LEU A 107 -27.94 15.36 4.07
N ARG A 108 -29.04 14.72 3.66
CA ARG A 108 -29.04 13.38 3.05
C ARG A 108 -28.15 13.30 1.80
N ASN A 109 -28.22 14.31 0.92
CA ASN A 109 -27.41 14.33 -0.30
C ASN A 109 -25.92 14.47 0.04
N ILE A 110 -25.58 15.27 1.05
CA ILE A 110 -24.20 15.41 1.53
C ILE A 110 -23.69 14.06 2.06
N THR A 111 -24.49 13.36 2.86
CA THR A 111 -24.16 12.02 3.37
C THR A 111 -23.93 11.02 2.23
N GLU A 112 -24.78 11.04 1.19
CA GLU A 112 -24.62 10.19 0.01
C GLU A 112 -23.34 10.50 -0.78
N ILE A 113 -22.98 11.80 -0.92
CA ILE A 113 -21.72 12.21 -1.55
C ILE A 113 -20.52 11.65 -0.77
N ILE A 114 -20.51 11.82 0.56
CA ILE A 114 -19.44 11.30 1.43
C ILE A 114 -19.36 9.77 1.30
N SER A 115 -20.49 9.07 1.42
CA SER A 115 -20.56 7.62 1.29
C SER A 115 -19.99 7.13 -0.03
N LYS A 116 -20.41 7.72 -1.16
CA LYS A 116 -19.92 7.35 -2.49
C LYS A 116 -18.41 7.59 -2.62
N GLN A 117 -17.89 8.70 -2.10
CA GLN A 117 -16.46 8.98 -2.14
C GLN A 117 -15.66 7.98 -1.30
N VAL A 118 -16.12 7.66 -0.09
CA VAL A 118 -15.49 6.70 0.80
C VAL A 118 -15.47 5.30 0.18
N THR A 119 -16.58 4.86 -0.43
CA THR A 119 -16.65 3.58 -1.16
C THR A 119 -15.75 3.54 -2.39
N GLN A 120 -15.63 4.66 -3.12
CA GLN A 120 -14.71 4.75 -4.26
C GLN A 120 -13.25 4.63 -3.79
N ILE A 121 -12.87 5.33 -2.72
CA ILE A 121 -11.54 5.25 -2.12
C ILE A 121 -11.22 3.81 -1.67
N ASP A 122 -12.14 3.10 -1.01
CA ASP A 122 -11.96 1.70 -0.62
C ASP A 122 -11.75 0.78 -1.84
N SER A 123 -12.53 0.99 -2.90
CA SER A 123 -12.42 0.21 -4.13
C SER A 123 -11.07 0.43 -4.82
N ASP A 124 -10.64 1.68 -4.93
CA ASP A 124 -9.35 2.05 -5.53
C ASP A 124 -8.18 1.52 -4.69
N LEU A 125 -8.26 1.64 -3.35
CA LEU A 125 -7.25 1.10 -2.44
C LEU A 125 -7.11 -0.42 -2.60
N LYS A 126 -8.22 -1.16 -2.64
CA LYS A 126 -8.21 -2.62 -2.86
C LYS A 126 -7.59 -3.00 -4.19
N ALA A 127 -7.94 -2.30 -5.26
CA ALA A 127 -7.38 -2.55 -6.59
C ALA A 127 -5.87 -2.32 -6.63
N LYS A 128 -5.40 -1.20 -6.05
CA LYS A 128 -3.97 -0.88 -5.97
C LYS A 128 -3.21 -1.86 -5.08
N ALA A 129 -3.76 -2.22 -3.92
CA ALA A 129 -3.17 -3.20 -3.02
C ALA A 129 -3.04 -4.58 -3.68
N ALA A 130 -4.07 -5.05 -4.40
CA ALA A 130 -4.02 -6.32 -5.12
C ALA A 130 -2.94 -6.32 -6.20
N ALA A 131 -2.83 -5.25 -6.99
CA ALA A 131 -1.80 -5.10 -8.01
C ALA A 131 -0.39 -5.09 -7.40
N TYR A 132 -0.20 -4.33 -6.31
CA TYR A 132 1.07 -4.27 -5.59
C TYR A 132 1.49 -5.64 -5.05
N ASN A 133 0.59 -6.34 -4.35
CA ASN A 133 0.86 -7.66 -3.79
C ASN A 133 1.15 -8.69 -4.89
N HIS A 134 0.48 -8.61 -6.03
CA HIS A 134 0.78 -9.45 -7.18
C HIS A 134 2.21 -9.22 -7.69
N LEU A 135 2.63 -7.96 -7.87
CA LEU A 135 3.99 -7.62 -8.29
C LEU A 135 5.04 -8.04 -7.26
N LYS A 136 4.79 -7.82 -5.96
CA LYS A 136 5.68 -8.24 -4.87
C LYS A 136 5.90 -9.75 -4.89
N ASN A 137 4.82 -10.53 -5.07
CA ASN A 137 4.90 -11.99 -5.13
C ASN A 137 5.66 -12.47 -6.39
N THR A 138 5.40 -11.84 -7.54
CA THR A 138 6.13 -12.14 -8.79
C THR A 138 7.61 -11.84 -8.66
N LEU A 139 7.98 -10.68 -8.09
CA LEU A 139 9.37 -10.31 -7.84
C LEU A 139 10.06 -11.32 -6.91
N SER A 140 9.44 -11.66 -5.78
CA SER A 140 9.99 -12.65 -4.84
C SER A 140 10.20 -14.02 -5.50
N ALA A 141 9.29 -14.44 -6.38
CA ALA A 141 9.44 -15.66 -7.15
C ALA A 141 10.62 -15.60 -8.14
N LEU A 142 10.84 -14.45 -8.79
CA LEU A 142 11.98 -14.23 -9.68
C LEU A 142 13.31 -14.21 -8.91
N GLU A 143 13.37 -13.53 -7.77
CA GLU A 143 14.56 -13.48 -6.90
C GLU A 143 14.97 -14.88 -6.42
N ARG A 144 13.98 -15.71 -6.03
CA ARG A 144 14.23 -17.12 -5.66
C ARG A 144 14.78 -17.94 -6.83
N LYS A 145 14.30 -17.69 -8.06
CA LYS A 145 14.87 -18.31 -9.27
C LYS A 145 16.27 -17.80 -9.59
N ALA A 146 16.62 -16.57 -9.22
CA ALA A 146 17.94 -16.00 -9.48
C ALA A 146 19.01 -16.41 -8.43
N THR A 147 18.61 -16.77 -7.21
CA THR A 147 19.53 -17.01 -6.07
C THR A 147 19.75 -18.49 -5.73
N GLY A 148 19.13 -19.41 -6.48
CA GLY A 148 19.25 -20.85 -6.27
C GLY A 148 20.62 -21.46 -6.64
N SER A 149 20.79 -22.76 -6.37
CA SER A 149 21.89 -23.56 -6.92
C SER A 149 21.88 -23.51 -8.46
N LEU A 150 23.02 -23.70 -9.12
CA LEU A 150 23.13 -23.74 -10.59
C LEU A 150 22.15 -24.74 -11.25
N LEU A 151 21.66 -25.72 -10.50
CA LEU A 151 20.64 -26.67 -10.97
C LEU A 151 19.24 -26.07 -11.10
N THR A 152 18.91 -25.04 -10.32
CA THR A 152 17.58 -24.42 -10.27
C THR A 152 17.59 -22.93 -10.61
N LYS A 153 18.79 -22.36 -10.78
CA LYS A 153 19.02 -20.96 -11.09
C LYS A 153 18.81 -20.70 -12.58
N ASP A 154 18.22 -19.56 -12.91
CA ASP A 154 18.21 -19.06 -14.28
C ASP A 154 19.64 -18.77 -14.76
N LEU A 155 20.04 -19.39 -15.86
CA LEU A 155 21.39 -19.31 -16.41
C LEU A 155 21.55 -18.19 -17.46
N ALA A 156 20.49 -17.43 -17.76
CA ALA A 156 20.51 -16.38 -18.80
C ALA A 156 21.63 -15.35 -18.61
N ASP A 157 21.97 -15.00 -17.37
CA ASP A 157 23.05 -14.05 -17.05
C ASP A 157 24.45 -14.70 -16.99
N ILE A 158 24.53 -16.03 -17.09
CA ILE A 158 25.75 -16.82 -16.95
C ILE A 158 26.27 -17.27 -18.31
N VAL A 159 25.38 -17.75 -19.18
CA VAL A 159 25.76 -18.34 -20.47
C VAL A 159 25.70 -17.32 -21.59
N LYS A 160 26.64 -17.39 -22.53
CA LYS A 160 26.68 -16.53 -23.72
C LYS A 160 26.38 -17.34 -24.96
N LYS A 161 26.00 -16.67 -26.05
CA LYS A 161 25.80 -17.32 -27.36
C LYS A 161 27.04 -18.11 -27.79
N GLU A 162 28.23 -17.63 -27.46
CA GLU A 162 29.52 -18.26 -27.76
C GLU A 162 29.74 -19.61 -27.06
N ASP A 163 29.04 -19.86 -25.95
CA ASP A 163 29.14 -21.14 -25.23
C ASP A 163 28.32 -22.25 -25.91
N PHE A 164 27.46 -21.90 -26.88
CA PHE A 164 26.62 -22.85 -27.60
C PHE A 164 27.02 -22.97 -29.07
N ILE A 165 26.98 -24.20 -29.57
CA ILE A 165 26.95 -24.45 -31.02
C ILE A 165 25.52 -24.19 -31.48
N VAL A 166 25.34 -23.12 -32.26
CA VAL A 166 24.04 -22.72 -32.83
C VAL A 166 23.99 -23.15 -34.30
N ASP A 167 22.80 -23.44 -34.82
CA ASP A 167 22.55 -23.75 -36.24
C ASP A 167 23.30 -24.99 -36.77
N SER A 168 23.39 -26.04 -35.95
CA SER A 168 23.93 -27.35 -36.36
C SER A 168 22.86 -28.44 -36.32
N GLU A 169 22.77 -29.25 -37.37
CA GLU A 169 21.87 -30.41 -37.42
C GLU A 169 22.43 -31.64 -36.69
N TYR A 170 23.74 -31.67 -36.45
CA TYR A 170 24.45 -32.86 -35.95
C TYR A 170 25.08 -32.67 -34.57
N LEU A 171 25.19 -31.42 -34.10
CA LEU A 171 25.83 -31.09 -32.83
C LEU A 171 24.90 -30.24 -31.98
N THR A 172 24.95 -30.48 -30.66
CA THR A 172 24.28 -29.66 -29.66
C THR A 172 25.20 -29.48 -28.47
N THR A 173 25.05 -28.37 -27.76
CA THR A 173 25.75 -28.13 -26.50
C THR A 173 24.84 -28.49 -25.33
N VAL A 174 25.36 -29.28 -24.39
CA VAL A 174 24.67 -29.61 -23.13
C VAL A 174 25.39 -28.93 -21.97
N LEU A 175 24.63 -28.30 -21.08
CA LEU A 175 25.16 -27.75 -19.84
C LEU A 175 25.09 -28.82 -18.74
N VAL A 176 26.19 -29.01 -18.02
CA VAL A 176 26.28 -30.00 -16.93
C VAL A 176 26.77 -29.30 -15.67
N VAL A 177 26.04 -29.49 -14.57
CA VAL A 177 26.43 -28.98 -13.26
C VAL A 177 27.20 -30.08 -12.52
N VAL A 178 28.48 -29.83 -12.25
CA VAL A 178 29.37 -30.78 -11.58
C VAL A 178 29.74 -30.23 -10.20
N PRO A 179 29.58 -31.02 -9.10
CA PRO A 179 30.09 -30.63 -7.79
C PRO A 179 31.60 -30.36 -7.84
N ARG A 180 32.07 -29.28 -7.19
CA ARG A 180 33.50 -28.86 -7.25
C ARG A 180 34.47 -29.99 -6.86
N SER A 181 34.08 -30.85 -5.92
CA SER A 181 34.89 -32.00 -5.49
C SER A 181 35.07 -33.08 -6.57
N LEU A 182 34.14 -33.18 -7.53
CA LEU A 182 34.12 -34.20 -8.57
C LEU A 182 34.64 -33.70 -9.93
N TYR A 183 35.07 -32.44 -10.03
CA TYR A 183 35.48 -31.85 -11.31
C TYR A 183 36.63 -32.63 -11.99
N LYS A 184 37.63 -33.08 -11.22
CA LYS A 184 38.75 -33.87 -11.77
C LYS A 184 38.29 -35.22 -12.33
N GLU A 185 37.28 -35.82 -11.71
CA GLU A 185 36.71 -37.09 -12.17
C GLU A 185 35.87 -36.89 -13.43
N TRP A 186 35.10 -35.79 -13.50
CA TRP A 186 34.35 -35.41 -14.69
C TRP A 186 35.27 -35.24 -15.90
N GLU A 187 36.33 -34.44 -15.76
CA GLU A 187 37.29 -34.18 -16.84
C GLU A 187 37.92 -35.48 -17.38
N ALA A 188 38.19 -36.45 -16.51
CA ALA A 188 38.77 -37.73 -16.90
C ALA A 188 37.77 -38.70 -17.57
N LYS A 189 36.46 -38.54 -17.35
CA LYS A 189 35.45 -39.55 -17.74
C LYS A 189 34.41 -39.08 -18.74
N TYR A 190 34.17 -37.77 -18.89
CA TYR A 190 33.00 -37.28 -19.64
C TYR A 190 32.98 -37.74 -21.11
N GLU A 191 34.15 -37.85 -21.75
CA GLU A 191 34.29 -38.31 -23.14
C GLU A 191 33.83 -39.75 -23.36
N GLY A 192 33.82 -40.56 -22.29
CA GLY A 192 33.42 -41.97 -22.33
C GLY A 192 32.02 -42.25 -21.78
N LEU A 193 31.25 -41.22 -21.36
CA LEU A 193 29.93 -41.42 -20.77
C LEU A 193 28.91 -41.94 -21.79
N THR A 194 29.00 -41.47 -23.03
CA THR A 194 28.14 -41.91 -24.13
C THR A 194 28.94 -41.96 -25.43
N MET A 195 28.39 -42.60 -26.46
CA MET A 195 28.94 -42.47 -27.81
C MET A 195 28.73 -41.05 -28.35
N MET A 196 29.57 -40.63 -29.30
CA MET A 196 29.47 -39.35 -30.04
C MET A 196 29.68 -38.08 -29.18
N VAL A 197 30.37 -38.17 -28.04
CA VAL A 197 30.85 -36.99 -27.31
C VAL A 197 32.08 -36.43 -28.03
N VAL A 198 32.10 -35.11 -28.25
CA VAL A 198 33.25 -34.43 -28.89
C VAL A 198 34.40 -34.32 -27.88
N PRO A 199 35.59 -34.88 -28.16
CA PRO A 199 36.72 -34.78 -27.24
C PRO A 199 37.19 -33.34 -27.04
N ARG A 200 37.67 -33.04 -25.83
CA ARG A 200 38.14 -31.71 -25.37
C ARG A 200 37.11 -30.58 -25.52
N SER A 201 35.81 -30.90 -25.56
CA SER A 201 34.75 -29.90 -25.68
C SER A 201 34.27 -29.33 -24.34
N SER A 202 34.57 -29.99 -23.22
CA SER A 202 34.15 -29.53 -21.88
C SER A 202 34.90 -28.25 -21.48
N LYS A 203 34.16 -27.18 -21.17
CA LYS A 203 34.69 -25.87 -20.74
C LYS A 203 33.94 -25.40 -19.49
N ILE A 204 34.69 -24.90 -18.50
CA ILE A 204 34.09 -24.25 -17.33
C ILE A 204 33.58 -22.85 -17.72
N ILE A 205 32.34 -22.54 -17.35
CA ILE A 205 31.69 -21.25 -17.60
C ILE A 205 31.72 -20.34 -16.34
N ILE A 206 31.85 -20.93 -15.13
CA ILE A 206 31.71 -20.25 -13.82
C ILE A 206 32.67 -20.81 -12.77
#